data_AF-A0A2V6PTV2-F1
#
_entry.id   AF-A0A2V6PTV2-F1
#
_cell.length_a   1.000
_cell.length_b   1.000
_cell.length_c   1.000
_cell.angle_alpha   90.00
_cell.angle_beta   90.00
_cell.angle_gamma   90.00
#
_symmetry.space_group_name_H-M   'P 1'
#
loop_
_entity.id
_entity.type
_entity.pdbx_description
1 polymer ?
#
loop_
_entity_poly.entity_id
_entity_poly.type
_entity_poly.pdbx_seq_one_letter_code
_entity_poly.pdbx_strand_id
1 'polypeptide(L)'
;MRAEKENKVSSIDEIKRTTPPRTTNGTQWEVQLCAIPSREWLELFKLAGEASPTAGPQRVVFDRDALSFKSDEERVEQWIQSIDKWIASTNARYARQVESASRERAVREDAETKERERITRLNDRFKNL
;
A
#
# COMPACT_ATOMS: atom_id res chain seq x y z
N MET A 1 2.05 15.47 -33.95
CA MET A 1 2.87 15.51 -32.71
C MET A 1 2.34 14.43 -31.79
N ARG A 2 3.10 13.34 -31.64
CA ARG A 2 2.84 12.23 -30.71
C ARG A 2 3.28 12.66 -29.32
N ALA A 3 2.39 12.51 -28.34
CA ALA A 3 2.65 11.82 -27.09
C ALA A 3 1.34 11.82 -26.32
N GLU A 4 0.63 10.68 -26.37
CA GLU A 4 -0.22 10.22 -25.28
C GLU A 4 0.51 10.48 -23.97
N LYS A 5 0.07 11.49 -23.23
CA LYS A 5 0.21 11.45 -21.79
C LYS A 5 -0.85 10.46 -21.32
N GLU A 6 -0.56 9.17 -21.51
CA GLU A 6 -1.06 8.14 -20.61
C GLU A 6 -0.61 8.59 -19.23
N ASN A 7 -1.50 9.29 -18.53
CA ASN A 7 -1.42 9.45 -17.10
C ASN A 7 -1.67 8.06 -16.53
N LYS A 8 -0.63 7.22 -16.61
CA LYS A 8 -0.54 5.98 -15.89
C LYS A 8 -0.48 6.44 -14.43
N VAL A 9 -1.65 6.62 -13.83
CA VAL A 9 -1.85 6.40 -12.40
C VAL A 9 -1.46 4.94 -12.24
N SER A 10 -0.16 4.73 -12.20
CA SER A 10 0.43 3.42 -12.24
C SER A 10 -0.08 2.75 -10.99
N SER A 11 -0.61 1.55 -11.17
CA SER A 11 -0.98 0.59 -10.13
C SER A 11 0.16 0.23 -9.17
N ILE A 12 1.12 1.13 -8.93
CA ILE A 12 2.27 1.08 -8.03
C ILE A 12 1.81 1.09 -6.56
N ASP A 13 0.56 1.44 -6.27
CA ASP A 13 0.01 1.32 -4.91
C ASP A 13 -0.44 -0.11 -4.55
N GLU A 14 -0.59 -1.00 -5.54
CA GLU A 14 -1.08 -2.35 -5.30
C GLU A 14 0.05 -3.38 -5.38
N ILE A 15 0.54 -3.80 -4.22
CA ILE A 15 1.56 -4.84 -4.10
C ILE A 15 0.99 -6.18 -4.56
N LYS A 16 1.69 -6.89 -5.45
CA LYS A 16 1.33 -8.22 -5.96
C LYS A 16 2.57 -9.07 -6.17
N ARG A 17 2.44 -10.39 -6.07
CA ARG A 17 3.50 -11.32 -6.48
C ARG A 17 3.62 -11.36 -8.01
N THR A 18 4.84 -11.40 -8.51
CA THR A 18 5.15 -11.44 -9.95
C THR A 18 5.71 -12.79 -10.40
N THR A 19 6.19 -13.60 -9.46
CA THR A 19 6.78 -14.91 -9.75
C THR A 19 6.14 -16.03 -8.95
N PRO A 20 6.18 -17.28 -9.46
CA PRO A 20 5.91 -18.46 -8.65
C PRO A 20 6.94 -18.59 -7.51
N PRO A 21 6.62 -19.31 -6.43
CA PRO A 21 7.56 -19.61 -5.35
C PRO A 21 8.75 -20.40 -5.87
N ARG A 22 9.95 -19.99 -5.47
CA ARG A 22 11.22 -20.67 -5.78
C ARG A 22 11.97 -20.98 -4.48
N THR A 23 12.75 -22.05 -4.49
CA THR A 23 13.59 -22.44 -3.34
C THR A 23 14.94 -22.96 -3.81
N THR A 24 15.97 -22.79 -2.99
CA THR A 24 17.31 -23.38 -3.20
C THR A 24 17.63 -24.48 -2.20
N ASN A 25 16.84 -24.62 -1.12
CA ASN A 25 17.11 -25.52 0.00
C ASN A 25 15.89 -26.36 0.42
N GLY A 26 14.76 -26.25 -0.29
CA GLY A 26 13.52 -27.00 -0.01
C GLY A 26 12.74 -26.55 1.23
N THR A 27 13.23 -25.56 1.98
CA THR A 27 12.67 -25.15 3.28
C THR A 27 12.38 -23.66 3.38
N GLN A 28 13.06 -22.85 2.56
CA GLN A 28 12.84 -21.43 2.41
C GLN A 28 12.39 -21.13 0.98
N TRP A 29 11.26 -20.48 0.87
CA TRP A 29 10.62 -20.15 -0.40
C TRP A 29 10.63 -18.65 -0.58
N GLU A 30 10.88 -18.21 -1.81
CA GLU A 30 10.93 -16.81 -2.19
C GLU A 30 10.01 -16.53 -3.38
N VAL A 31 9.36 -15.37 -3.35
CA VAL A 31 8.57 -14.81 -4.45
C VAL A 31 8.95 -13.35 -4.65
N GLN A 32 8.97 -12.92 -5.90
CA GLN A 32 9.19 -11.52 -6.25
C GLN A 32 7.86 -10.77 -6.25
N LEU A 33 7.92 -9.48 -5.92
CA LEU A 33 6.81 -8.54 -5.87
C LEU A 33 6.91 -7.55 -7.05
N CYS A 34 5.81 -6.88 -7.36
CA CYS A 34 5.77 -5.86 -8.40
C CYS A 34 6.44 -4.53 -8.00
N ALA A 35 6.62 -4.31 -6.69
CA ALA A 35 7.18 -3.11 -6.11
C ALA A 35 7.68 -3.39 -4.69
N ILE A 36 8.54 -2.49 -4.18
CA ILE A 36 9.03 -2.51 -2.80
C ILE A 36 7.91 -1.99 -1.88
N PRO A 37 7.40 -2.79 -0.93
CA PRO A 37 6.37 -2.33 -0.01
C PRO A 37 6.86 -1.19 0.89
N SER A 38 6.01 -0.19 1.11
CA SER A 38 6.31 0.89 2.04
C SER A 38 6.29 0.40 3.50
N ARG A 39 6.94 1.14 4.41
CA ARG A 39 6.94 0.80 5.84
C ARG A 39 5.51 0.73 6.41
N GLU A 40 4.65 1.68 6.06
CA GLU A 40 3.26 1.70 6.52
C GLU A 40 2.48 0.48 6.04
N TRP A 41 2.70 0.08 4.78
CA TRP A 41 2.09 -1.13 4.22
C TRP A 41 2.56 -2.39 4.96
N LEU A 42 3.86 -2.50 5.28
CA LEU A 42 4.41 -3.64 6.03
C LEU A 42 3.82 -3.77 7.43
N GLU A 43 3.58 -2.65 8.12
CA GLU A 43 2.90 -2.67 9.43
C GLU A 43 1.45 -3.16 9.31
N LEU A 44 0.73 -2.75 8.27
CA LEU A 44 -0.62 -3.27 7.99
C LEU A 44 -0.60 -4.76 7.63
N PHE A 45 0.40 -5.23 6.90
CA PHE A 45 0.55 -6.63 6.52
C PHE A 45 0.71 -7.53 7.74
N LYS A 46 1.51 -7.12 8.72
CA LYS A 46 1.67 -7.83 10.00
C LYS A 46 0.34 -8.00 10.75
N LEU A 47 -0.65 -7.14 10.48
CA LEU A 47 -1.99 -7.13 11.06
C LEU A 47 -3.06 -7.79 10.16
N ALA A 48 -2.69 -8.29 8.98
CA ALA A 48 -3.62 -8.78 7.95
C ALA A 48 -4.05 -10.24 8.14
N GLY A 49 -3.55 -10.93 9.16
CA GLY A 49 -3.90 -12.33 9.43
C GLY A 49 -3.88 -12.67 10.91
N GLU A 50 -4.71 -13.65 11.29
CA GLU A 50 -4.60 -14.29 12.60
C GLU A 50 -3.32 -15.12 12.64
N ALA A 51 -2.56 -14.98 13.73
CA ALA A 51 -1.36 -15.76 13.95
C ALA A 51 -1.75 -17.23 14.20
N SER A 52 -1.79 -18.04 13.16
CA SER A 52 -1.90 -19.49 13.30
C SER A 52 -0.52 -20.07 13.65
N PRO A 53 -0.45 -21.15 14.46
CA PRO A 53 0.81 -21.83 14.76
C PRO A 53 1.54 -22.37 13.53
N THR A 54 0.84 -22.58 12.40
CA THR A 54 1.41 -23.12 11.16
C THR A 54 1.72 -22.07 10.10
N ALA A 55 0.94 -20.99 9.99
CA ALA A 55 1.15 -19.92 9.04
C ALA A 55 0.73 -18.58 9.62
N GLY A 56 1.51 -17.53 9.36
CA GLY A 56 1.16 -16.19 9.83
C GLY A 56 1.96 -15.09 9.13
N PRO A 57 1.40 -13.87 9.02
CA PRO A 57 2.08 -12.75 8.37
C PRO A 57 3.43 -12.42 9.00
N GLN A 58 3.56 -12.61 10.31
CA GLN A 58 4.78 -12.35 11.10
C GLN A 58 5.97 -13.25 10.73
N ARG A 59 5.71 -14.38 10.07
CA ARG A 59 6.74 -15.35 9.64
C ARG A 59 7.22 -15.08 8.21
N VAL A 60 6.64 -14.07 7.56
CA VAL A 60 7.04 -13.62 6.23
C VAL A 60 8.10 -12.54 6.37
N VAL A 61 9.21 -12.71 5.67
CA VAL A 61 10.32 -11.75 5.64
C VAL A 61 10.30 -11.03 4.30
N PHE A 62 10.33 -9.71 4.35
CA PHE A 62 10.43 -8.87 3.16
C PHE A 62 11.87 -8.36 3.04
N ASP A 63 12.46 -8.51 1.87
CA ASP A 63 13.73 -7.89 1.49
C ASP A 63 13.55 -7.20 0.15
N ARG A 64 13.51 -5.86 0.16
CA ARG A 64 13.18 -5.03 -1.01
C ARG A 64 11.88 -5.47 -1.68
N ASP A 65 11.96 -5.97 -2.91
CA ASP A 65 10.89 -6.49 -3.75
C ASP A 65 10.75 -8.01 -3.66
N ALA A 66 11.47 -8.67 -2.76
CA ALA A 66 11.36 -10.09 -2.48
C ALA A 66 10.59 -10.34 -1.17
N LEU A 67 9.81 -11.42 -1.18
CA LEU A 67 9.09 -11.95 -0.03
C LEU A 67 9.54 -13.39 0.17
N SER A 68 10.00 -13.72 1.38
CA SER A 68 10.42 -15.06 1.75
C SER A 68 9.69 -15.60 2.98
N PHE A 69 9.49 -16.92 3.01
CA PHE A 69 8.84 -17.62 4.12
C PHE A 69 9.40 -19.04 4.25
N LYS A 70 9.29 -19.60 5.46
CA LYS A 70 9.72 -20.99 5.74
C LYS A 70 8.52 -21.92 5.71
N SER A 71 8.60 -22.98 4.90
CA SER A 71 7.54 -23.98 4.75
C SER A 71 8.10 -25.29 4.20
N ASP A 72 7.48 -26.40 4.61
CA ASP A 72 7.61 -27.69 3.94
C ASP A 72 6.92 -27.63 2.56
N GLU A 73 7.39 -28.44 1.61
CA GLU A 73 6.89 -28.50 0.22
C GLU A 73 5.36 -28.71 0.16
N GLU A 74 4.84 -29.63 0.96
CA GLU A 74 3.41 -29.96 1.05
C GLU A 74 2.50 -28.78 1.43
N ARG A 75 3.08 -27.74 2.06
CA ARG A 75 2.36 -26.58 2.60
C ARG A 75 2.59 -25.29 1.82
N VAL A 76 3.47 -25.30 0.82
CA VAL A 76 3.81 -24.10 0.04
C VAL A 76 2.58 -23.51 -0.62
N GLU A 77 1.72 -24.35 -1.19
CA GLU A 77 0.50 -23.88 -1.84
C GLU A 77 -0.42 -23.15 -0.86
N GLN A 78 -0.64 -23.71 0.33
CA GLN A 78 -1.44 -23.10 1.38
C GLN A 78 -0.83 -21.77 1.86
N TRP A 79 0.51 -21.70 1.97
CA TRP A 79 1.22 -20.48 2.30
C TRP A 79 0.99 -19.40 1.24
N ILE A 80 1.14 -19.76 -0.03
CA ILE A 80 0.94 -18.82 -1.13
C ILE A 80 -0.48 -18.28 -1.16
N GLN A 81 -1.50 -19.13 -1.00
CA GLN A 81 -2.90 -18.70 -0.93
C GLN A 81 -3.12 -17.74 0.26
N SER A 82 -2.52 -18.03 1.41
CA SER A 82 -2.62 -17.18 2.60
C SER A 82 -1.93 -15.83 2.39
N ILE A 83 -0.72 -15.84 1.81
CA ILE A 83 0.04 -14.63 1.47
C ILE A 83 -0.75 -13.76 0.49
N ASP A 84 -1.32 -14.33 -0.57
CA ASP A 84 -2.12 -13.57 -1.54
C ASP A 84 -3.34 -12.92 -0.88
N LYS A 85 -3.98 -13.63 0.05
CA LYS A 85 -5.12 -13.10 0.83
C LYS A 85 -4.69 -11.96 1.75
N TRP A 86 -3.54 -12.09 2.41
CA TRP A 86 -2.99 -11.04 3.27
C TRP A 86 -2.55 -9.81 2.45
N ILE A 87 -1.89 -10.01 1.30
CA ILE A 87 -1.52 -8.94 0.37
C ILE A 87 -2.78 -8.18 -0.06
N ALA A 88 -3.81 -8.87 -0.53
CA ALA A 88 -5.06 -8.26 -0.98
C ALA A 88 -5.76 -7.47 0.15
N SER A 89 -5.83 -8.03 1.35
CA SER A 89 -6.40 -7.35 2.52
C SER A 89 -5.61 -6.09 2.90
N THR A 90 -4.28 -6.17 2.84
CA THR A 90 -3.37 -5.07 3.16
C THR A 90 -3.50 -3.95 2.14
N ASN A 91 -3.49 -4.27 0.85
CA ASN A 91 -3.73 -3.31 -0.23
C ASN A 91 -5.06 -2.56 -0.04
N ALA A 92 -6.14 -3.28 0.28
CA ALA A 92 -7.44 -2.65 0.53
C ALA A 92 -7.44 -1.71 1.74
N ARG A 93 -6.75 -2.08 2.83
CA ARG A 93 -6.60 -1.22 4.01
C ARG A 93 -5.74 0.01 3.72
N TYR A 94 -4.62 -0.18 3.03
CA TYR A 94 -3.69 0.89 2.69
C TYR A 94 -4.34 1.90 1.73
N ALA A 95 -5.04 1.43 0.70
CA ALA A 95 -5.77 2.30 -0.23
C ALA A 95 -6.79 3.19 0.49
N ARG A 96 -7.53 2.64 1.48
CA ARG A 96 -8.47 3.42 2.30
C ARG A 96 -7.78 4.47 3.16
N GLN A 97 -6.62 4.15 3.74
CA GLN A 97 -5.85 5.13 4.52
C GLN A 97 -5.34 6.28 3.66
N VAL A 98 -4.76 5.97 2.50
CA VAL A 98 -4.26 6.97 1.55
C VAL A 98 -5.40 7.86 1.05
N GLU A 99 -6.56 7.26 0.73
CA GLU A 99 -7.74 8.02 0.29
C GLU A 99 -8.26 8.95 1.40
N SER A 100 -8.37 8.47 2.64
CA SER A 100 -8.81 9.30 3.78
C SER A 100 -7.87 10.49 4.00
N ALA A 101 -6.56 10.22 4.04
CA ALA A 101 -5.55 11.26 4.23
C ALA A 101 -5.52 12.28 3.07
N SER A 102 -5.88 11.86 1.86
CA SER A 102 -5.98 12.76 0.70
C SER A 102 -7.23 13.63 0.79
N ARG A 103 -8.36 13.06 1.19
CA ARG A 103 -9.62 13.80 1.41
C ARG A 103 -9.47 14.84 2.52
N GLU A 104 -8.85 14.49 3.64
CA GLU A 104 -8.61 15.43 4.75
C GLU A 104 -7.73 16.62 4.34
N ARG A 105 -6.70 16.36 3.53
CA ARG A 105 -5.85 17.41 2.97
C ARG A 105 -6.63 18.36 2.07
N ALA A 106 -7.43 17.81 1.15
CA ALA A 106 -8.28 18.61 0.25
C ALA A 106 -9.28 19.48 1.03
N VAL A 107 -9.90 18.95 2.09
CA VAL A 107 -10.83 19.71 2.95
C VAL A 107 -10.10 20.86 3.66
N ARG A 108 -8.89 20.63 4.15
CA ARG A 108 -8.09 21.67 4.82
C ARG A 108 -7.69 22.79 3.85
N GLU A 109 -7.26 22.43 2.65
CA GLU A 109 -6.87 23.38 1.60
C GLU A 109 -8.06 24.23 1.13
N ASP A 110 -9.25 23.63 0.97
CA ASP A 110 -10.48 24.36 0.65
C ASP A 110 -10.87 25.35 1.77
N ALA A 111 -10.77 24.92 3.04
CA ALA A 111 -11.05 25.78 4.19
C ALA A 111 -10.07 26.97 4.27
N GLU A 112 -8.78 26.73 4.04
CA GLU A 112 -7.78 27.80 4.01
C GLU A 112 -8.03 28.78 2.86
N THR A 113 -8.38 28.27 1.68
CA THR A 113 -8.70 29.08 0.50
C THR A 113 -9.90 29.98 0.77
N LYS A 114 -10.98 29.43 1.34
CA LYS A 114 -12.18 30.19 1.71
C LYS A 114 -11.89 31.28 2.74
N GLU A 115 -11.04 31.00 3.73
CA GLU A 115 -10.66 31.99 4.73
C GLU A 115 -9.80 33.11 4.11
N ARG A 116 -8.85 32.78 3.23
CA ARG A 116 -8.08 33.77 2.48
C ARG A 116 -8.98 34.66 1.63
N GLU A 117 -9.95 34.09 0.92
CA GLU A 117 -10.94 34.87 0.15
C GLU A 117 -11.77 35.78 1.05
N ARG A 118 -12.21 35.29 2.22
CA ARG A 118 -12.97 36.09 3.19
C ARG A 118 -12.17 37.29 3.67
N ILE A 119 -10.90 37.10 4.02
CA ILE A 119 -9.99 38.17 4.46
C ILE A 119 -9.79 39.20 3.34
N THR A 120 -9.54 38.76 2.11
CA THR A 120 -9.39 39.66 0.95
C THR A 120 -10.64 40.51 0.75
N ARG A 121 -11.83 39.89 0.76
CA ARG A 121 -13.11 40.61 0.63
C ARG A 121 -13.32 41.64 1.75
N LEU A 122 -12.92 41.33 2.97
CA LEU A 122 -12.99 42.27 4.10
C LEU A 122 -12.04 43.46 3.87
N ASN A 123 -10.78 43.20 3.52
CA ASN A 123 -9.80 44.26 3.26
C ASN A 123 -10.28 45.19 2.14
N ASP A 124 -10.81 44.65 1.04
CA ASP A 124 -11.36 45.46 -0.06
C ASP A 124 -12.53 46.34 0.38
N ARG A 125 -13.40 45.83 1.27
CA ARG A 125 -14.54 46.59 1.80
C ARG A 125 -14.10 47.78 2.65
N PHE A 126 -13.05 47.63 3.43
CA PHE A 126 -12.55 48.67 4.35
C PHE A 126 -11.45 49.55 3.74
N LYS A 127 -11.00 49.30 2.50
CA LYS A 127 -9.84 50.02 1.91
C LYS A 127 -10.09 51.51 1.60
N ASN A 128 -11.36 51.93 1.52
CA ASN A 128 -11.74 53.31 1.17
C ASN A 128 -12.38 54.08 2.34
N LEU A 129 -12.23 53.57 3.57
CA LEU A 129 -12.53 54.29 4.81
C LEU A 129 -11.26 54.99 5.30
#